data_AF-Q49MI6-F1
#
_entry.id   AF-Q49MI6-F1
#
_cell.length_a   1.000
_cell.length_b   1.000
_cell.length_c   1.000
_cell.angle_alpha   90.00
_cell.angle_beta   90.00
_cell.angle_gamma   90.00
#
_symmetry.space_group_name_H-M   'P 1'
#
loop_
_entity.id
_entity.type
_entity.pdbx_description
1 polymer ?
#
loop_
_entity_poly.entity_id
_entity_poly.type
_entity_poly.pdbx_seq_one_letter_code
_entity_poly.pdbx_strand_id
1 'polypeptide(L)'
;LKLPNPTYSDLNQLVSVTMSGVTTCLRFPGQLNADLRKLAVNMVPFPRLHFFMPGFAPLCAKNMTAYRATTVSELTQQMFDAK
;
A
#
# COMPACT_ATOMS: atom_id res chain seq x y z
N LEU A 1 -7.07 -4.89 -13.69
CA LEU A 1 -8.15 -4.88 -12.68
C LEU A 1 -9.57 -4.69 -13.26
N LYS A 2 -9.79 -4.79 -14.58
CA LYS A 2 -11.12 -4.55 -15.18
C LYS A 2 -12.03 -5.77 -14.97
N LEU A 3 -12.62 -5.86 -13.78
CA LEU A 3 -13.68 -6.82 -13.48
C LEU A 3 -15.03 -6.13 -13.74
N PRO A 4 -15.93 -6.73 -14.54
CA PRO A 4 -17.22 -6.12 -14.86
C PRO A 4 -18.15 -6.02 -13.65
N ASN A 5 -18.04 -6.96 -12.69
CA ASN A 5 -18.79 -6.96 -11.44
C ASN A 5 -17.86 -7.41 -10.29
N PRO A 6 -17.15 -6.49 -9.62
CA PRO A 6 -16.28 -6.83 -8.50
C PRO A 6 -17.08 -7.31 -7.29
N THR A 7 -16.60 -8.36 -6.63
CA THR A 7 -17.22 -8.89 -5.41
C THR A 7 -16.53 -8.36 -4.15
N TYR A 8 -17.15 -8.51 -2.99
CA TYR A 8 -16.50 -8.19 -1.71
C TYR A 8 -15.20 -8.96 -1.49
N SER A 9 -15.07 -10.17 -2.04
CA SER A 9 -13.82 -10.94 -1.96
C SER A 9 -12.68 -10.21 -2.69
N ASP A 10 -12.95 -9.62 -3.85
CA ASP A 10 -11.95 -8.87 -4.62
C ASP A 10 -11.53 -7.59 -3.90
N LEU A 11 -12.50 -6.88 -3.29
CA LEU A 11 -12.24 -5.67 -2.50
C LEU A 11 -11.44 -5.99 -1.22
N ASN A 12 -11.84 -7.02 -0.49
CA ASN A 12 -11.18 -7.44 0.74
C ASN A 12 -9.75 -7.90 0.48
N GLN A 13 -9.51 -8.54 -0.66
CA GLN A 13 -8.15 -8.92 -1.04
C GLN A 13 -7.27 -7.69 -1.26
N LEU A 14 -7.76 -6.64 -1.93
CA LEU A 14 -7.03 -5.38 -2.06
C LEU A 14 -6.74 -4.73 -0.71
N VAL A 15 -7.77 -4.61 0.14
CA VAL A 15 -7.61 -4.03 1.49
C VAL A 15 -6.60 -4.82 2.33
N SER A 16 -6.65 -6.15 2.29
CA SER A 16 -5.73 -7.02 3.03
C SER A 16 -4.27 -6.82 2.61
N VAL A 17 -4.01 -6.65 1.32
CA VAL A 17 -2.66 -6.43 0.78
C VAL A 17 -2.15 -5.05 1.20
N THR A 18 -2.99 -4.02 1.10
CA THR A 18 -2.65 -2.67 1.56
C THR A 18 -2.36 -2.65 3.06
N MET A 19 -3.20 -3.28 3.89
CA MET A 19 -2.99 -3.37 5.34
C MET A 19 -1.74 -4.17 5.71
N SER A 20 -1.45 -5.25 4.98
CA SER A 20 -0.18 -5.97 5.12
C SER A 20 0.99 -5.02 4.85
N GLY A 21 0.96 -4.26 3.76
CA GLY A 21 1.98 -3.26 3.42
C GLY A 21 2.22 -2.25 4.56
N VAL A 22 1.17 -1.59 5.03
CA VAL A 22 1.23 -0.56 6.09
C VAL A 22 1.81 -1.11 7.40
N THR A 23 1.47 -2.35 7.75
CA THR A 23 1.93 -2.98 9.01
C THR A 23 3.29 -3.68 8.90
N THR A 24 3.93 -3.69 7.72
CA THR A 24 5.21 -4.39 7.51
C THR A 24 6.30 -3.92 8.47
N CYS A 25 6.41 -2.60 8.67
CA CYS A 25 7.41 -2.00 9.58
C CYS A 25 7.20 -2.39 11.06
N LEU A 26 6.00 -2.83 11.43
CA LEU A 26 5.66 -3.27 12.80
C LEU A 26 5.88 -4.78 12.97
N ARG A 27 5.71 -5.56 11.90
CA ARG A 27 5.76 -7.03 11.93
C ARG A 27 7.16 -7.60 11.70
N PHE A 28 8.00 -6.88 10.98
CA PHE A 28 9.35 -7.31 10.63
C PHE A 28 10.40 -6.31 11.14
N PRO A 29 11.60 -6.78 11.49
CA PRO A 29 12.65 -5.90 11.97
C PRO A 29 13.04 -4.87 10.91
N GLY A 30 13.03 -3.60 11.29
CA GLY A 30 13.38 -2.46 10.43
C GLY A 30 13.80 -1.25 11.24
N GLN A 31 14.51 -0.32 10.62
CA GLN A 31 15.00 0.89 11.30
C GLN A 31 14.00 2.05 11.26
N LEU A 32 13.14 2.12 10.24
CA LEU A 32 12.18 3.19 9.99
C LEU A 32 10.76 2.77 10.40
N ASN A 33 10.02 3.64 11.11
CA ASN A 33 8.63 3.42 11.55
C ASN A 33 8.38 2.09 12.30
N ALA A 34 9.39 1.62 13.04
CA ALA A 34 9.35 0.33 13.75
C ALA A 34 8.31 0.26 14.89
N ASP A 35 7.76 1.40 15.30
CA ASP A 35 6.69 1.48 16.29
C ASP A 35 5.64 2.53 15.84
N LEU A 36 4.42 2.40 16.38
CA LEU A 36 3.29 3.27 16.04
C LEU A 36 3.55 4.75 16.40
N ARG A 37 4.37 5.01 17.43
CA ARG A 37 4.69 6.37 17.86
C ARG A 37 5.58 7.05 16.81
N LYS A 38 6.61 6.37 16.30
CA LYS A 38 7.48 6.86 15.22
C LYS A 38 6.71 7.10 13.93
N LEU A 39 5.80 6.19 13.59
CA LEU A 39 4.92 6.38 12.43
C LEU A 39 4.09 7.66 12.56
N ALA A 40 3.47 7.89 13.73
CA ALA A 40 2.70 9.09 13.99
C ALA A 40 3.57 10.36 13.94
N VAL A 41 4.77 10.34 14.53
CA VAL A 41 5.70 11.48 14.51
C VAL A 41 6.11 11.88 13.09
N ASN A 42 6.35 10.90 12.21
CA ASN A 42 6.78 11.18 10.85
C ASN A 42 5.64 11.64 9.93
N MET A 43 4.41 11.16 10.15
CA MET A 43 3.31 11.33 9.20
C MET A 43 2.21 12.29 9.67
N VAL A 44 2.18 12.68 10.95
CA VAL A 44 1.14 13.55 11.53
C VAL A 44 1.76 14.90 11.96
N PRO A 45 1.77 15.93 11.09
CA PRO A 45 2.33 17.24 11.42
C PRO A 45 1.49 18.02 12.43
N PHE A 46 0.17 17.78 12.44
CA PHE A 46 -0.77 18.39 13.38
C PHE A 46 -1.73 17.33 13.96
N PRO A 47 -2.09 17.37 15.25
CA PRO A 47 -2.91 16.32 15.88
C PRO A 47 -4.26 16.06 15.18
N ARG A 48 -4.84 17.08 14.54
CA ARG A 48 -6.12 16.96 13.81
C ARG A 48 -5.98 16.41 12.39
N LEU A 49 -4.78 16.38 11.82
CA LEU A 49 -4.48 15.90 10.47
C LEU A 49 -3.86 14.50 10.51
N HIS A 50 -4.57 13.54 11.11
CA HIS A 50 -4.11 12.16 11.29
C HIS A 50 -4.79 11.15 10.34
N PHE A 51 -5.45 11.63 9.28
CA PHE A 51 -6.09 10.79 8.28
C PHE A 51 -5.10 10.49 7.15
N PHE A 52 -4.77 9.21 6.97
CA PHE A 52 -3.88 8.76 5.91
C PHE A 52 -4.66 8.30 4.69
N MET A 53 -4.11 8.54 3.51
CA MET A 53 -4.56 7.95 2.25
C MET A 53 -3.62 6.79 1.89
N PRO A 54 -4.00 5.53 2.17
CA PRO A 54 -3.14 4.40 1.85
C PRO A 54 -3.17 4.10 0.35
N GLY A 55 -1.98 3.99 -0.25
CA GLY A 55 -1.80 3.55 -1.64
C GLY A 55 -1.04 2.23 -1.69
N PHE A 56 -1.23 1.48 -2.78
CA PHE A 56 -0.49 0.25 -3.03
C PHE A 56 -0.09 0.17 -4.50
N ALA A 57 1.19 -0.13 -4.75
CA ALA A 57 1.73 -0.46 -6.06
C ALA A 57 2.57 -1.74 -5.94
N PRO A 58 2.47 -2.68 -6.90
CA PRO A 58 1.75 -2.59 -8.17
C PRO A 58 0.30 -3.11 -8.12
N LEU A 59 -0.63 -2.42 -8.79
CA LEU A 59 -2.02 -2.88 -8.99
C LEU A 59 -2.13 -3.79 -10.21
N CYS A 60 -1.60 -5.01 -10.11
CA CYS A 60 -1.68 -6.01 -11.18
C CYS A 60 -2.82 -7.02 -10.93
N ALA A 61 -3.37 -7.58 -12.02
CA ALA A 61 -4.27 -8.73 -11.92
C ALA A 61 -3.49 -9.96 -11.43
N LYS A 62 -4.13 -10.84 -10.65
CA LYS A 62 -3.50 -12.03 -10.02
C LYS A 62 -2.76 -12.94 -10.99
N ASN A 63 -3.19 -12.97 -12.25
CA ASN A 63 -2.62 -13.79 -13.33
C ASN A 63 -1.45 -13.11 -14.07
N MET A 64 -1.24 -11.80 -13.87
CA MET A 64 -0.24 -11.02 -14.60
C MET A 64 0.98 -10.66 -13.75
N THR A 65 0.90 -10.84 -12.44
CA THR A 65 2.00 -10.57 -11.49
C THR A 65 3.26 -11.39 -11.78
N ALA A 66 3.12 -12.64 -12.24
CA ALA A 66 4.28 -13.49 -12.57
C ALA A 66 4.97 -13.11 -13.90
N TYR A 67 4.27 -12.39 -14.78
CA TYR A 67 4.74 -12.08 -16.13
C TYR A 67 5.24 -10.65 -16.30
N ARG A 68 5.13 -9.81 -15.26
CA ARG A 68 5.56 -8.41 -15.31
C ARG A 68 6.70 -8.15 -14.33
N ALA A 69 7.92 -8.06 -14.87
CA ALA A 69 9.04 -7.49 -14.12
C ALA A 69 8.74 -5.99 -13.91
N THR A 70 8.71 -5.55 -12.65
CA THR A 70 8.49 -4.15 -12.29
C THR A 70 9.77 -3.61 -11.66
N THR A 71 10.24 -2.46 -12.11
CA THR A 71 11.44 -1.83 -11.53
C THR A 71 11.07 -0.96 -10.32
N VAL A 72 12.05 -0.67 -9.46
CA VAL A 72 11.84 0.22 -8.28
C VAL A 72 11.35 1.61 -8.71
N SER A 73 11.88 2.13 -9.83
CA SER A 73 11.47 3.41 -10.39
C SER A 73 10.00 3.40 -10.82
N GLU A 74 9.56 2.35 -11.51
CA GLU A 74 8.16 2.19 -11.94
C GLU A 74 7.19 2.09 -10.76
N LEU A 75 7.55 1.34 -9.72
CA LEU A 75 6.73 1.22 -8.51
C LEU A 75 6.58 2.58 -7.82
N THR A 76 7.67 3.35 -7.75
CA THR A 76 7.67 4.68 -7.13
C THR A 76 6.81 5.65 -7.94
N GLN A 77 6.89 5.61 -9.28
CA GLN A 77 6.06 6.44 -10.15
C GLN A 77 4.57 6.11 -10.01
N GLN A 78 4.21 4.83 -9.90
CA GLN A 78 2.81 4.40 -9.71
C GLN A 78 2.18 4.95 -8.42
N MET A 79 2.97 5.18 -7.37
CA MET A 79 2.46 5.74 -6.12
C MET A 79 1.98 7.19 -6.25
N PHE A 80 2.45 7.91 -7.27
CA PHE A 80 2.05 9.30 -7.57
C PHE A 80 1.13 9.40 -8.80
N ASP A 81 0.74 8.27 -9.41
CA ASP A 81 -0.23 8.28 -10.48
C ASP A 81 -1.62 8.58 -9.89
N ALA A 82 -2.32 9.55 -10.50
CA ALA A 82 -3.66 9.95 -10.07
C ALA A 82 -4.76 9.10 -10.72
N LYS A 83 -4.40 8.15 -11.59
CA LYS A 83 -5.33 7.28 -12.30
C LYS A 83 -5.88 6.13 -11.47
#